data_AF-A0A951L1Y5-F1
#
_entry.id   AF-A0A951L1Y5-F1
#
_cell.length_a   1.000
_cell.length_b   1.000
_cell.length_c   1.000
_cell.angle_alpha   90.00
_cell.angle_beta   90.00
_cell.angle_gamma   90.00
#
_symmetry.space_group_name_H-M   'P 1'
#
loop_
_entity.id
_entity.type
_entity.pdbx_description
1 polymer ?
#
loop_
_entity_poly.entity_id
_entity_poly.type
_entity_poly.pdbx_seq_one_letter_code
_entity_poly.pdbx_strand_id
1 'polypeptide(L)'
;TIATATTASTATTTGATSGTPPCRATDLALSFVGQQGGMGHGEIGFALRNTSATSCRTYGYPGVLFLDQQGHALPTIPHHTTQDFFGSGPAVPVIIAPGASASFRLDVGHGVATSAGCATAYALQVIPPNDTVTLRTTIPGGAYECKDANVSPLRAGRSAYP
;
A
#
# COMPACT_ATOMS: atom_id res chain seq x y z
N THR A 1 44.78 -24.76 45.86
CA THR A 1 43.63 -23.86 45.59
C THR A 1 43.70 -23.44 44.14
N ILE A 2 42.72 -23.83 43.31
CA ILE A 2 42.73 -23.58 41.86
C ILE A 2 41.82 -22.37 41.62
N ALA A 3 42.37 -21.28 41.08
CA ALA A 3 41.63 -20.04 40.84
C ALA A 3 40.90 -20.12 39.49
N THR A 4 39.57 -19.96 39.51
CA THR A 4 38.70 -19.91 38.33
C THR A 4 38.76 -18.52 37.69
N ALA A 5 39.24 -18.43 36.45
CA ALA A 5 39.18 -17.21 35.66
C ALA A 5 37.77 -17.06 35.05
N THR A 6 37.10 -15.95 35.33
CA THR A 6 35.82 -15.59 34.69
C THR A 6 36.11 -14.80 33.43
N THR A 7 35.86 -15.39 32.26
CA THR A 7 35.96 -14.70 30.98
C THR A 7 34.72 -13.84 30.77
N ALA A 8 34.86 -12.52 30.77
CA ALA A 8 33.78 -11.62 30.40
C ALA A 8 33.59 -11.65 28.87
N SER A 9 32.44 -12.13 28.39
CA SER A 9 32.05 -11.99 26.99
C SER A 9 31.63 -10.55 26.73
N THR A 10 32.47 -9.82 26.01
CA THR A 10 32.11 -8.52 25.41
C THR A 10 31.08 -8.78 24.32
N ALA A 11 29.81 -8.47 24.59
CA ALA A 11 28.77 -8.49 23.57
C ALA A 11 29.06 -7.37 22.56
N THR A 12 29.41 -7.74 21.34
CA THR A 12 29.55 -6.81 20.22
C THR A 12 28.14 -6.35 19.82
N THR A 13 27.71 -5.20 20.32
CA THR A 13 26.50 -4.54 19.81
C THR A 13 26.79 -4.15 18.36
N THR A 14 26.32 -4.95 17.41
CA THR A 14 26.31 -4.58 15.99
C THR A 14 25.35 -3.40 15.86
N GLY A 15 25.89 -2.18 15.93
CA GLY A 15 25.13 -0.97 15.66
C GLY A 15 24.55 -1.06 14.26
N ALA A 16 23.23 -1.23 14.18
CA ALA A 16 22.53 -1.13 12.91
C ALA A 16 22.80 0.26 12.34
N THR A 17 23.41 0.29 11.16
CA THR A 17 23.68 1.50 10.39
C THR A 17 22.43 2.38 10.34
N SER A 18 22.56 3.64 10.78
CA SER A 18 21.50 4.63 10.77
C SER A 18 21.01 4.89 9.34
N GLY A 19 19.96 4.19 8.93
CA GLY A 19 19.19 4.47 7.74
C GLY A 19 17.73 4.72 8.11
N THR A 20 17.01 5.45 7.27
CA THR A 20 15.56 5.63 7.42
C THR A 20 14.88 4.24 7.53
N PRO A 21 14.15 3.94 8.61
CA PRO A 21 13.53 2.63 8.81
C PRO A 21 12.44 2.38 7.76
N PRO A 22 12.11 1.12 7.43
CA PRO A 22 10.99 0.83 6.55
C PRO A 22 9.68 1.35 7.16
N CYS A 23 8.77 1.84 6.33
CA CYS A 23 7.44 2.20 6.79
C CYS A 23 6.70 0.96 7.28
N ARG A 24 6.07 1.08 8.45
CA ARG A 24 5.22 0.04 9.04
C ARG A 24 3.77 0.48 9.01
N ALA A 25 2.85 -0.47 8.88
CA ALA A 25 1.42 -0.22 8.92
C ALA A 25 1.02 0.51 10.22
N THR A 26 1.64 0.18 11.34
CA THR A 26 1.39 0.84 12.64
C THR A 26 1.73 2.33 12.65
N ASP A 27 2.59 2.78 11.73
CA ASP A 27 3.02 4.17 11.59
C ASP A 27 2.34 4.89 10.42
N LEU A 28 1.37 4.23 9.77
CA LEU A 28 0.71 4.71 8.57
C LEU A 28 -0.81 4.79 8.76
N ALA A 29 -1.42 5.80 8.14
CA ALA A 29 -2.86 5.89 7.96
C ALA A 29 -3.21 5.78 6.47
N LEU A 30 -4.09 4.84 6.12
CA LEU A 30 -4.62 4.67 4.77
C LEU A 30 -5.88 5.53 4.57
N SER A 31 -5.96 6.20 3.43
CA SER A 31 -7.11 7.01 3.04
C SER A 31 -7.46 6.84 1.56
N PHE A 32 -8.75 6.85 1.27
CA PHE A 32 -9.27 7.02 -0.09
C PHE A 32 -9.11 8.49 -0.51
N VAL A 33 -8.59 8.74 -1.71
CA VAL A 33 -8.37 10.11 -2.23
C VAL A 33 -9.25 10.48 -3.43
N GLY A 34 -9.96 9.50 -4.00
CA GLY A 34 -10.91 9.74 -5.08
C GLY A 34 -11.07 8.53 -5.99
N GLN A 35 -11.98 8.63 -6.94
CA GLN A 35 -12.07 7.71 -8.06
C GLN A 35 -12.64 8.41 -9.30
N GLN A 36 -12.28 7.90 -10.48
CA GLN A 36 -12.82 8.33 -11.77
C GLN A 36 -12.90 7.13 -12.71
N GLY A 37 -13.61 7.26 -13.83
CA GLY A 37 -13.76 6.16 -14.77
C GLY A 37 -14.13 6.61 -16.17
N GLY A 38 -13.78 5.77 -17.14
CA GLY A 38 -14.03 6.00 -18.55
C GLY A 38 -13.55 4.81 -19.38
N MET A 39 -14.13 4.64 -20.58
CA MET A 39 -13.71 3.63 -21.55
C MET A 39 -13.66 2.18 -21.01
N GLY A 40 -14.51 1.89 -20.01
CA GLY A 40 -14.57 0.57 -19.38
C GLY A 40 -13.54 0.30 -18.27
N HIS A 41 -12.80 1.33 -17.85
CA HIS A 41 -11.85 1.27 -16.74
C HIS A 41 -12.25 2.24 -15.61
N GLY A 42 -11.83 1.89 -14.39
CA GLY A 42 -11.94 2.72 -13.20
C GLY A 42 -10.56 2.95 -12.57
N GLU A 43 -10.27 4.20 -12.22
CA GLU A 43 -9.07 4.61 -11.49
C GLU A 43 -9.45 4.96 -10.05
N ILE A 44 -8.96 4.18 -9.09
CA ILE A 44 -9.29 4.34 -7.66
C ILE A 44 -8.02 4.74 -6.92
N GLY A 45 -8.00 5.92 -6.32
CA GLY A 45 -6.83 6.51 -5.68
C GLY A 45 -6.80 6.33 -4.17
N PHE A 46 -5.62 6.02 -3.63
CA PHE A 46 -5.37 5.90 -2.19
C PHE A 46 -4.07 6.60 -1.77
N ALA A 47 -3.99 6.99 -0.49
CA ALA A 47 -2.80 7.55 0.12
C ALA A 47 -2.49 6.93 1.49
N LEU A 48 -1.22 6.63 1.71
CA LEU A 48 -0.60 6.25 2.98
C LEU A 48 0.09 7.47 3.58
N ARG A 49 -0.41 7.96 4.72
CA ARG A 49 0.19 9.08 5.46
C ARG A 49 1.01 8.56 6.64
N ASN A 50 2.24 9.05 6.80
CA ASN A 50 3.03 8.79 7.99
C ASN A 50 2.46 9.55 9.20
N THR A 51 2.03 8.81 10.22
CA THR A 51 1.47 9.34 11.47
C THR A 51 2.45 9.32 12.64
N SER A 52 3.65 8.77 12.43
CA SER A 52 4.71 8.77 13.43
C SER A 52 5.50 10.10 13.45
N ALA A 53 6.37 10.25 14.44
CA ALA A 53 7.26 11.40 14.57
C ALA A 53 8.58 11.26 13.77
N THR A 54 8.82 10.14 13.08
CA THR A 54 10.06 9.87 12.36
C THR A 54 9.78 9.57 10.88
N SER A 55 10.72 9.92 10.01
CA SER A 55 10.63 9.56 8.59
C SER A 55 10.76 8.06 8.41
N CYS A 56 10.04 7.49 7.44
CA CYS A 56 10.15 6.09 7.05
C CYS A 56 10.35 5.96 5.53
N ARG A 57 10.89 4.81 5.08
CA ARG A 57 11.12 4.52 3.65
C ARG A 57 10.23 3.39 3.14
N THR A 58 9.81 3.47 1.89
CA THR A 58 9.06 2.41 1.21
C THR A 58 9.50 2.31 -0.25
N TYR A 59 9.19 1.20 -0.91
CA TYR A 59 9.53 0.93 -2.30
C TYR A 59 8.55 -0.08 -2.90
N GLY A 60 8.15 0.14 -4.15
CA GLY A 60 7.32 -0.80 -4.90
C GLY A 60 5.83 -0.64 -4.60
N TYR A 61 5.14 -1.75 -4.39
CA TYR A 61 3.68 -1.86 -4.50
C TYR A 61 3.06 -2.37 -3.20
N PRO A 62 1.91 -1.83 -2.78
CA PRO A 62 1.14 -2.43 -1.71
C PRO A 62 0.52 -3.77 -2.14
N GLY A 63 0.31 -4.65 -1.17
CA GLY A 63 -0.69 -5.72 -1.31
C GLY A 63 -2.09 -5.14 -1.13
N VAL A 64 -3.06 -5.59 -1.91
CA VAL A 64 -4.44 -5.06 -1.88
C VAL A 64 -5.48 -6.17 -1.88
N LEU A 65 -6.61 -5.90 -1.22
CA LEU A 65 -7.79 -6.76 -1.21
C LEU A 65 -9.04 -5.89 -1.10
N PHE A 66 -9.97 -6.05 -2.03
CA PHE A 66 -11.27 -5.38 -1.95
C PHE A 66 -12.16 -6.05 -0.91
N LEU A 67 -12.96 -5.24 -0.23
CA LEU A 67 -13.91 -5.69 0.77
C LEU A 67 -15.33 -5.23 0.44
N ASP A 68 -16.32 -6.06 0.75
CA ASP A 68 -17.73 -5.71 0.67
C ASP A 68 -18.15 -4.73 1.79
N GLN A 69 -19.44 -4.37 1.83
CA GLN A 69 -19.99 -3.43 2.81
C GLN A 69 -19.91 -3.94 4.25
N GLN A 70 -19.87 -5.26 4.44
CA GLN A 70 -19.76 -5.94 5.73
C GLN A 70 -18.30 -6.20 6.12
N GLY A 71 -17.35 -5.90 5.25
CA GLY A 71 -15.92 -6.09 5.46
C GLY A 71 -15.41 -7.49 5.08
N HIS A 72 -16.19 -8.31 4.38
CA HIS A 72 -15.72 -9.58 3.84
C HIS A 72 -14.88 -9.38 2.60
N ALA A 73 -13.92 -10.28 2.39
CA ALA A 73 -13.07 -10.30 1.21
C ALA A 73 -13.90 -10.53 -0.07
N LEU A 74 -13.73 -9.64 -1.04
CA LEU A 74 -14.14 -9.86 -2.41
C LEU A 74 -13.01 -10.60 -3.16
N PRO A 75 -13.32 -11.38 -4.21
CA PRO A 75 -12.28 -11.93 -5.07
C PRO A 75 -11.46 -10.80 -5.70
N THR A 76 -10.16 -10.74 -5.40
CA THR A 76 -9.25 -9.72 -5.93
C THR A 76 -8.00 -10.41 -6.47
N ILE A 77 -7.63 -10.08 -7.71
CA ILE A 77 -6.45 -10.56 -8.41
C ILE A 77 -5.56 -9.33 -8.67
N PRO A 78 -4.61 -9.02 -7.76
CA PRO A 78 -3.77 -7.85 -7.90
C PRO A 78 -2.59 -8.12 -8.85
N HIS A 79 -2.35 -7.18 -9.77
CA HIS A 79 -1.23 -7.20 -10.71
C HIS A 79 -0.35 -5.97 -10.47
N HIS A 80 0.91 -6.15 -10.06
CA HIS A 80 1.83 -5.02 -9.90
C HIS A 80 2.31 -4.54 -11.26
N THR A 81 2.12 -3.25 -11.55
CA THR A 81 2.55 -2.68 -12.84
C THR A 81 3.00 -1.24 -12.73
N THR A 82 4.04 -0.88 -13.48
CA THR A 82 4.43 0.52 -13.70
C THR A 82 3.67 1.17 -14.85
N GLN A 83 2.81 0.41 -15.53
CA GLN A 83 2.04 0.83 -16.70
C GLN A 83 0.62 0.26 -16.61
N ASP A 84 -0.37 1.13 -16.49
CA ASP A 84 -1.79 0.78 -16.46
C ASP A 84 -2.56 1.59 -17.52
N PHE A 85 -3.89 1.45 -17.55
CA PHE A 85 -4.73 2.19 -18.49
C PHE A 85 -4.59 3.72 -18.36
N PHE A 86 -4.30 4.22 -17.17
CA PHE A 86 -4.24 5.65 -16.84
C PHE A 86 -2.82 6.20 -16.91
N GLY A 87 -1.86 5.46 -17.46
CA GLY A 87 -0.51 5.93 -17.76
C GLY A 87 0.59 5.17 -17.04
N SER A 88 1.72 5.85 -16.83
CA SER A 88 2.97 5.23 -16.37
C SER A 88 3.48 5.86 -15.08
N GLY A 89 4.13 5.03 -14.26
CA GLY A 89 4.77 5.46 -13.03
C GLY A 89 5.90 4.51 -12.64
N PRO A 90 7.19 4.91 -12.71
CA PRO A 90 8.28 4.06 -12.22
C PRO A 90 8.17 3.77 -10.72
N ALA A 91 8.60 2.58 -10.34
CA ALA A 91 8.83 2.20 -8.95
C ALA A 91 10.16 2.81 -8.48
N VAL A 92 10.08 3.78 -7.56
CA VAL A 92 11.25 4.48 -7.00
C VAL A 92 11.22 4.41 -5.47
N PRO A 93 12.38 4.49 -4.79
CA PRO A 93 12.40 4.63 -3.33
C PRO A 93 11.68 5.90 -2.89
N VAL A 94 10.80 5.79 -1.89
CA VAL A 94 10.05 6.92 -1.31
C VAL A 94 10.38 7.05 0.16
N ILE A 95 10.73 8.26 0.60
CA ILE A 95 10.81 8.61 2.02
C ILE A 95 9.55 9.41 2.37
N ILE A 96 8.80 8.95 3.36
CA ILE A 96 7.60 9.62 3.86
C ILE A 96 7.97 10.29 5.19
N ALA A 97 8.14 11.61 5.17
CA ALA A 97 8.37 12.42 6.36
C ALA A 97 7.13 12.42 7.29
N PRO A 98 7.28 12.78 8.58
CA PRO A 98 6.14 12.94 9.50
C PRO A 98 5.03 13.81 8.90
N GLY A 99 3.82 13.28 8.85
CA GLY A 99 2.64 13.97 8.27
C GLY A 99 2.56 13.98 6.75
N ALA A 100 3.62 13.64 6.03
CA ALA A 100 3.64 13.51 4.57
C ALA A 100 2.94 12.22 4.11
N SER A 101 2.75 12.07 2.80
CA SER A 101 2.05 10.93 2.21
C SER A 101 2.77 10.35 1.01
N ALA A 102 2.51 9.07 0.76
CA ALA A 102 2.73 8.44 -0.52
C ALA A 102 1.39 7.89 -1.04
N SER A 103 1.15 7.99 -2.35
CA SER A 103 -0.08 7.58 -3.01
C SER A 103 0.15 6.43 -3.98
N PHE A 104 -0.91 5.67 -4.23
CA PHE A 104 -0.98 4.65 -5.26
C PHE A 104 -2.39 4.62 -5.83
N ARG A 105 -2.55 4.05 -7.02
CA ARG A 105 -3.84 3.86 -7.67
C ARG A 105 -4.08 2.40 -8.03
N LEU A 106 -5.35 2.10 -8.21
CA LEU A 106 -5.84 0.85 -8.80
C LEU A 106 -6.51 1.17 -10.14
N ASP A 107 -6.13 0.42 -11.18
CA ASP A 107 -6.86 0.34 -12.45
C ASP A 107 -7.65 -0.97 -12.47
N VAL A 108 -8.98 -0.84 -12.54
CA VAL A 108 -9.93 -1.96 -12.54
C VAL A 108 -10.82 -1.91 -13.78
N GLY A 109 -11.25 -3.08 -14.25
CA GLY A 109 -12.27 -3.16 -15.30
C GLY A 109 -13.67 -2.86 -14.75
N HIS A 110 -14.53 -2.25 -15.58
CA HIS A 110 -15.94 -1.96 -15.30
C HIS A 110 -16.91 -2.88 -16.07
N GLY A 111 -16.47 -4.06 -16.49
CA GLY A 111 -17.36 -5.10 -17.01
C GLY A 111 -18.14 -4.74 -18.27
N VAL A 112 -17.58 -3.88 -19.14
CA VAL A 112 -18.26 -3.40 -20.36
C VAL A 112 -18.64 -4.51 -21.33
N ALA A 113 -17.87 -5.60 -21.36
CA ALA A 113 -18.16 -6.79 -22.16
C ALA A 113 -18.96 -7.84 -21.37
N THR A 114 -18.80 -7.91 -20.05
CA THR A 114 -19.49 -8.84 -19.15
C THR A 114 -19.38 -8.36 -17.70
N SER A 115 -20.46 -8.53 -16.92
CA SER A 115 -20.47 -8.28 -15.47
C SER A 115 -20.09 -9.51 -14.65
N ALA A 116 -19.78 -10.63 -15.30
CA ALA A 116 -19.45 -11.88 -14.62
C ALA A 116 -18.22 -11.69 -13.71
N GLY A 117 -18.42 -11.86 -12.40
CA GLY A 117 -17.37 -11.69 -11.42
C GLY A 117 -17.16 -10.26 -10.93
N CYS A 118 -17.91 -9.28 -11.42
CA CYS A 118 -17.83 -7.93 -10.89
C CYS A 118 -18.63 -7.77 -9.59
N ALA A 119 -18.15 -6.86 -8.74
CA ALA A 119 -18.75 -6.53 -7.46
C ALA A 119 -18.55 -5.04 -7.16
N THR A 120 -19.24 -4.54 -6.12
CA THR A 120 -18.97 -3.21 -5.58
C THR A 120 -18.18 -3.35 -4.29
N ALA A 121 -16.93 -2.88 -4.31
CA ALA A 121 -16.08 -2.78 -3.14
C ALA A 121 -16.44 -1.53 -2.33
N TYR A 122 -16.64 -1.68 -1.02
CA TYR A 122 -16.95 -0.58 -0.10
C TYR A 122 -15.77 -0.22 0.81
N ALA A 123 -14.72 -1.04 0.81
CA ALA A 123 -13.48 -0.75 1.50
C ALA A 123 -12.29 -1.41 0.79
N LEU A 124 -11.10 -0.92 1.09
CA LEU A 124 -9.83 -1.52 0.67
C LEU A 124 -9.04 -1.93 1.90
N GLN A 125 -8.53 -3.16 1.89
CA GLN A 125 -7.45 -3.60 2.76
C GLN A 125 -6.11 -3.48 2.04
N VAL A 126 -5.10 -2.96 2.73
CA VAL A 126 -3.75 -2.73 2.19
C VAL A 126 -2.70 -3.33 3.11
N ILE A 127 -1.67 -3.93 2.54
CA ILE A 127 -0.42 -4.25 3.23
C ILE A 127 0.68 -3.37 2.63
N PRO A 128 1.32 -2.47 3.41
CA PRO A 128 2.44 -1.68 2.92
C PRO A 128 3.61 -2.56 2.43
N PRO A 129 4.45 -2.09 1.50
CA PRO A 129 5.60 -2.87 1.05
C PRO A 129 6.53 -3.25 2.21
N ASN A 130 7.00 -4.50 2.21
CA ASN A 130 7.88 -5.08 3.23
C ASN A 130 7.26 -5.16 4.65
N ASP A 131 5.93 -5.13 4.74
CA ASP A 131 5.17 -5.37 5.96
C ASP A 131 4.23 -6.58 5.76
N THR A 132 3.61 -7.03 6.85
CA THR A 132 2.57 -8.07 6.87
C THR A 132 1.30 -7.60 7.58
N VAL A 133 1.37 -6.47 8.28
CA VAL A 133 0.23 -5.88 8.98
C VAL A 133 -0.67 -5.13 8.00
N THR A 134 -1.98 -5.25 8.19
CA THR A 134 -2.98 -4.67 7.29
C THR A 134 -3.48 -3.31 7.78
N LEU A 135 -3.77 -2.44 6.82
CA LEU A 135 -4.50 -1.20 6.96
C LEU A 135 -5.84 -1.32 6.24
N ARG A 136 -6.85 -0.56 6.66
CA ARG A 136 -8.15 -0.52 5.97
C ARG A 136 -8.65 0.91 5.83
N THR A 137 -9.36 1.18 4.75
CA THR A 137 -10.08 2.44 4.55
C THR A 137 -11.37 2.19 3.77
N THR A 138 -12.39 3.00 4.02
CA THR A 138 -13.67 2.93 3.30
C THR A 138 -13.59 3.64 1.96
N ILE A 139 -14.37 3.17 1.00
CA ILE A 139 -14.59 3.83 -0.31
C ILE A 139 -16.02 4.40 -0.29
N PRO A 140 -16.20 5.71 -0.06
CA PRO A 140 -17.53 6.32 -0.04
C PRO A 140 -18.25 6.12 -1.37
N GLY A 141 -19.49 5.64 -1.31
CA GLY A 141 -20.29 5.32 -2.51
C GLY A 141 -19.93 3.99 -3.19
N GLY A 142 -18.86 3.32 -2.73
CA GLY A 142 -18.34 2.10 -3.32
C GLY A 142 -17.56 2.32 -4.62
N ALA A 143 -16.83 1.29 -5.05
CA ALA A 143 -16.14 1.22 -6.34
C ALA A 143 -16.54 -0.08 -7.03
N TYR A 144 -17.01 0.02 -8.27
CA TYR A 144 -17.33 -1.16 -9.07
C TYR A 144 -16.05 -1.73 -9.67
N GLU A 145 -15.80 -3.02 -9.47
CA GLU A 145 -14.56 -3.70 -9.85
C GLU A 145 -14.85 -5.12 -10.32
N CYS A 146 -13.97 -5.66 -11.18
CA CYS A 146 -14.14 -6.96 -11.83
C CYS A 146 -12.99 -7.93 -11.55
N LYS A 147 -12.60 -8.02 -10.27
CA LYS A 147 -11.55 -8.87 -9.67
C LYS A 147 -10.14 -8.47 -10.03
N ASP A 148 -9.84 -8.30 -11.32
CA ASP A 148 -8.52 -7.90 -11.78
C ASP A 148 -8.26 -6.44 -11.43
N ALA A 149 -7.16 -6.20 -10.71
CA ALA A 149 -6.75 -4.88 -10.25
C ALA A 149 -5.26 -4.65 -10.54
N ASN A 150 -4.96 -3.77 -11.48
CA ASN A 150 -3.61 -3.27 -11.70
C ASN A 150 -3.26 -2.31 -10.57
N VAL A 151 -2.15 -2.55 -9.87
CA VAL A 151 -1.69 -1.77 -8.73
C VAL A 151 -0.46 -0.98 -9.15
N SER A 152 -0.52 0.35 -9.06
CA SER A 152 0.63 1.22 -9.31
C SER A 152 1.64 1.16 -8.17
N PRO A 153 2.93 1.51 -8.38
CA PRO A 153 3.85 1.66 -7.27
C PRO A 153 3.47 2.88 -6.41
N LEU A 154 3.91 2.87 -5.16
CA LEU A 154 3.81 4.03 -4.27
C LEU A 154 4.67 5.18 -4.80
N ARG A 155 4.08 6.38 -4.83
CA ARG A 155 4.72 7.63 -5.25
C ARG A 155 4.60 8.69 -4.17
N ALA A 156 5.58 9.58 -4.07
CA ALA A 156 5.52 10.68 -3.11
C ALA A 156 4.33 11.60 -3.42
N GLY A 157 3.65 12.09 -2.37
CA GLY A 157 2.51 12.99 -2.49
C GLY A 157 1.17 12.32 -2.21
N ARG A 158 0.10 13.09 -2.39
CA ARG A 158 -1.29 12.64 -2.20
C ARG A 158 -2.06 12.43 -3.50
N SER A 159 -1.59 12.97 -4.62
CA SER A 159 -2.22 12.70 -5.92
C SER A 159 -1.90 11.26 -6.30
N ALA A 160 -2.92 10.40 -6.36
CA ALA A 160 -2.81 9.09 -6.98
C ALA A 160 -2.94 9.18 -8.52
N TYR A 161 -3.27 10.37 -9.02
CA TYR A 161 -3.54 10.68 -10.41
C TYR A 161 -2.32 11.33 -11.08
N PRO A 162 -2.13 11.09 -12.39
CA PRO A 162 -1.02 11.66 -13.16
C PRO A 162 -1.19 13.17 -13.39
#